data_AF-A0A9E5QRP9-F1
#
_entry.id   AF-A0A9E5QRP9-F1
#
_cell.length_a   1.000
_cell.length_b   1.000
_cell.length_c   1.000
_cell.angle_alpha   90.00
_cell.angle_beta   90.00
_cell.angle_gamma   90.00
#
_symmetry.space_group_name_H-M   'P 1'
#
loop_
_entity.id
_entity.type
_entity.pdbx_description
1 polymer ?
#
loop_
_entity_poly.entity_id
_entity_poly.type
_entity_poly.pdbx_seq_one_letter_code
_entity_poly.pdbx_strand_id
1 'polypeptide(L)' 'MPATVLSVPDLLAAVQRYAQPKTISTLTVKLGDKIVLIRLDEITFFEADDKYVYLHTQEGKKYLLDDSLTTLEAKLP' A
#
# COMPACT_ATOMS: atom_id res chain seq x y z
N MET A 1 -12.40 3.35 -41.13
CA MET A 1 -12.02 3.23 -39.71
C MET A 1 -13.24 2.66 -38.97
N PRO A 2 -13.29 1.39 -38.55
CA PRO A 2 -14.43 0.89 -37.79
C PRO A 2 -14.22 1.23 -36.31
N ALA A 3 -15.23 1.85 -35.72
CA ALA A 3 -15.30 2.01 -34.26
C ALA A 3 -15.49 0.62 -33.64
N THR A 4 -14.53 0.20 -32.82
CA THR A 4 -14.61 -1.05 -32.05
C THR A 4 -15.84 -1.00 -31.14
N VAL A 5 -16.85 -1.79 -31.48
CA VAL A 5 -18.00 -2.03 -30.60
C VAL A 5 -17.54 -2.87 -29.42
N LEU A 6 -17.38 -2.22 -28.27
CA LEU A 6 -17.01 -2.89 -27.04
C LEU A 6 -18.16 -3.84 -26.64
N SER A 7 -17.92 -5.13 -26.77
CA SER A 7 -18.94 -6.16 -26.56
C SER A 7 -19.16 -6.41 -25.06
N VAL A 8 -20.40 -6.70 -24.65
CA VAL A 8 -20.78 -7.03 -23.26
C VAL A 8 -19.86 -8.06 -22.58
N PRO A 9 -19.41 -9.14 -23.24
CA PRO A 9 -18.41 -10.06 -22.65
C PRO A 9 -17.05 -9.42 -22.36
N ASP A 10 -16.62 -8.44 -23.16
CA ASP A 10 -15.36 -7.71 -22.96
C ASP A 10 -15.44 -6.80 -21.71
N LEU A 11 -16.62 -6.20 -21.49
CA LEU A 11 -16.92 -5.44 -20.26
C LEU A 11 -16.89 -6.31 -19.01
N LEU A 12 -17.47 -7.52 -19.07
CA LEU A 12 -17.44 -8.46 -17.95
C LEU A 12 -16.01 -8.90 -17.61
N ALA A 13 -15.19 -9.19 -18.63
CA ALA A 13 -13.79 -9.55 -18.43
C ALA A 13 -12.98 -8.39 -17.82
N ALA A 14 -13.25 -7.15 -18.21
CA ALA A 14 -12.64 -5.97 -17.62
C ALA A 14 -13.00 -5.82 -16.14
N VAL A 15 -14.29 -5.91 -15.79
CA VAL A 15 -14.77 -5.79 -14.40
C VAL A 15 -14.17 -6.88 -13.50
N GLN A 16 -14.06 -8.12 -13.98
CA GLN A 16 -13.44 -9.21 -13.21
C GLN A 16 -11.95 -8.98 -12.92
N ARG A 17 -11.22 -8.31 -13.83
CA ARG A 17 -9.81 -7.94 -13.60
C ARG A 17 -9.65 -6.85 -12.54
N TYR A 18 -10.63 -5.95 -12.41
CA TYR A 18 -10.66 -4.93 -11.35
C TYR A 18 -11.05 -5.49 -9.97
N ALA A 19 -11.64 -6.70 -9.92
CA ALA A 19 -12.01 -7.36 -8.67
C ALA A 19 -10.85 -8.12 -7.99
N GLN A 20 -9.65 -8.10 -8.58
CA GLN A 20 -8.46 -8.62 -7.91
C GLN A 20 -8.18 -7.74 -6.68
N PRO A 21 -8.23 -8.26 -5.44
CA PRO A 21 -7.83 -7.47 -4.29
C PRO A 21 -6.38 -7.08 -4.50
N LYS A 22 -6.15 -5.77 -4.63
CA LYS A 22 -4.81 -5.24 -4.82
C LYS A 22 -4.06 -5.40 -3.51
N THR A 23 -3.47 -6.58 -3.29
CA THR A 23 -2.59 -6.85 -2.17
C THR A 23 -1.45 -5.86 -2.25
N ILE A 24 -1.43 -4.93 -1.29
CA ILE A 24 -0.39 -3.93 -1.21
C ILE A 24 0.82 -4.62 -0.58
N SER A 25 1.83 -4.99 -1.37
CA SER A 25 3.06 -5.61 -0.84
C SER A 25 4.09 -4.60 -0.36
N THR A 26 3.81 -3.31 -0.52
CA THR A 26 4.71 -2.20 -0.21
C THR A 26 3.97 -1.08 0.50
N LEU A 27 4.55 -0.60 1.58
CA LEU A 27 4.09 0.59 2.30
C LEU A 27 4.89 1.81 1.85
N THR A 28 4.18 2.88 1.51
CA THR A 28 4.79 4.17 1.19
C THR A 28 4.93 4.98 2.48
N VAL A 29 6.15 5.34 2.85
CA VAL A 29 6.47 6.07 4.06
C VAL A 29 7.01 7.44 3.70
N LYS A 30 6.49 8.48 4.36
CA LYS A 30 6.89 9.87 4.11
C LYS A 30 7.87 10.31 5.19
N LEU A 31 9.11 10.57 4.79
CA LEU A 31 10.19 11.02 5.65
C LEU A 31 10.43 12.52 5.43
N GLY A 32 9.51 13.35 5.95
CA GLY A 32 9.52 14.79 5.72
C GLY A 32 9.40 15.12 4.24
N ASP A 33 10.52 15.48 3.60
CA ASP A 33 10.60 15.84 2.19
C ASP A 33 10.81 14.63 1.24
N LYS A 34 11.13 13.45 1.79
CA LYS A 34 11.40 12.24 1.00
C LYS A 34 10.27 11.23 1.11
N ILE A 35 9.97 10.54 0.02
CA ILE A 35 9.05 9.40 0.01
C ILE A 35 9.87 8.13 -0.18
N VAL A 36 9.70 7.16 0.70
CA VAL A 36 10.38 5.86 0.64
C VAL A 36 9.32 4.77 0.49
N LEU A 37 9.56 3.85 -0.45
CA LEU A 37 8.75 2.66 -0.62
C LEU A 37 9.44 1.50 0.10
N ILE A 38 8.77 0.92 1.09
CA ILE A 38 9.27 -0.18 1.92
C ILE A 38 8.41 -1.41 1.65
N ARG A 39 9.03 -2.57 1.45
CA ARG A 39 8.27 -3.83 1.30
C ARG A 39 7.76 -4.30 2.65
N LEU A 40 6.54 -4.81 2.71
CA LEU A 40 5.95 -5.33 3.96
C LEU A 40 6.79 -6.48 4.55
N ASP A 41 7.40 -7.29 3.68
CA ASP A 41 8.30 -8.40 4.06
C ASP A 41 9.55 -7.92 4.83
N GLU A 42 10.00 -6.70 4.58
CA GLU A 42 11.18 -6.12 5.26
C GLU A 42 10.81 -5.46 6.60
N ILE A 43 9.53 -5.34 6.93
CA ILE A 43 9.06 -4.73 8.17
C ILE A 43 9.09 -5.77 9.28
N THR A 44 9.72 -5.42 10.40
CA THR A 44 9.75 -6.26 11.60
C THR A 44 8.56 -5.96 12.50
N PHE A 45 8.32 -4.68 12.80
CA PHE A 45 7.20 -4.24 13.64
C PHE A 45 6.94 -2.74 13.47
N PHE A 46 5.78 -2.31 13.96
CA PHE A 46 5.38 -0.92 14.10
C PHE A 46 5.35 -0.55 15.59
N GLU A 47 5.85 0.62 15.94
CA GLU A 47 5.91 1.14 17.30
C GLU A 47 5.19 2.49 17.32
N ALA A 48 4.18 2.66 18.17
CA ALA A 48 3.60 3.98 18.42
C ALA A 48 4.27 4.62 19.63
N ASP A 49 4.83 5.80 19.43
CA ASP A 49 5.49 6.59 20.46
C ASP A 49 4.94 8.03 20.43
N ASP A 50 4.33 8.41 21.56
CA ASP A 50 3.60 9.66 21.77
C ASP A 50 2.54 9.95 20.68
N LYS A 51 2.86 10.78 19.69
CA LYS A 51 1.98 11.20 18.58
C LYS A 51 2.35 10.59 17.23
N TYR A 52 3.36 9.74 17.20
CA TYR A 52 3.96 9.25 15.99
C TYR A 52 3.98 7.74 15.95
N VAL A 53 3.92 7.19 14.74
CA VAL A 53 4.15 5.76 14.53
C VAL A 53 5.50 5.61 13.84
N TYR A 54 6.25 4.61 14.26
CA TYR A 54 7.53 4.27 13.71
C TYR A 54 7.49 2.88 13.12
N LEU A 55 8.08 2.72 11.95
CA LEU A 55 8.29 1.45 11.29
C LEU A 55 9.73 1.02 11.49
N HIS A 56 9.91 -0.20 11.97
CA HIS A 56 11.21 -0.83 12.12
C HIS A 56 11.38 -1.89 11.03
N THR A 57 12.45 -1.80 10.25
CA THR A 57 12.81 -2.83 9.26
C THR A 57 13.79 -3.85 9.84
N GLN A 58 13.88 -5.01 9.18
CA GLN A 58 14.84 -6.07 9.51
C GLN A 58 16.30 -5.59 9.39
N GLU A 59 16.55 -4.59 8.55
CA GLU A 59 17.87 -3.96 8.37
C GLU A 59 18.23 -2.97 9.51
N GLY A 60 17.35 -2.82 10.51
CA GLY A 60 17.55 -1.92 11.66
C GLY A 60 17.27 -0.45 11.35
N LYS A 61 16.62 -0.14 10.22
CA LYS A 61 16.20 1.22 9.87
C LYS A 61 14.87 1.55 10.55
N LYS A 62 14.78 2.75 11.11
CA LYS A 62 13.56 3.31 11.71
C LYS A 62 13.01 4.39 10.79
N TYR A 63 11.74 4.30 10.45
CA TYR A 63 11.04 5.27 9.62
C TYR A 63 9.88 5.88 10.38
N LEU A 64 9.74 7.20 10.30
CA LEU A 64 8.60 7.91 10.87
C LEU A 64 7.40 7.80 9.92
N LEU A 65 6.25 7.45 10.46
CA LEU A 65 4.96 7.38 9.76
C LEU A 65 4.08 8.54 10.24
N ASP A 66 3.45 9.21 9.27
CA ASP A 66 2.41 10.21 9.53
C ASP A 66 1.03 9.58 9.81
N ASP A 67 0.79 8.35 9.35
CA ASP A 67 -0.43 7.60 9.60
C ASP A 67 -0.41 6.96 11.00
N SER A 68 -1.58 6.84 11.63
CA SER A 68 -1.75 6.10 12.89
C SER A 68 -1.77 4.58 12.66
N LEU A 69 -1.49 3.81 13.72
CA LEU A 69 -1.58 2.34 13.70
C LEU A 69 -2.92 1.86 13.15
N THR A 70 -4.02 2.44 13.63
CA THR A 70 -5.38 2.08 13.18
C THR A 70 -5.59 2.31 11.68
N THR A 71 -4.96 3.34 11.11
CA THR A 71 -5.05 3.63 9.69
C THR A 71 -4.22 2.65 8.87
N LEU A 72 -3.06 2.24 9.40
CA LEU A 72 -2.21 1.22 8.80
C LEU A 72 -2.89 -0.15 8.81
N GLU A 73 -3.51 -0.54 9.92
CA GLU A 73 -4.28 -1.79 10.02
C GLU A 73 -5.42 -1.87 8.99
N ALA A 74 -6.07 -0.75 8.68
CA ALA A 74 -7.12 -0.72 7.65
C ALA A 74 -6.58 -0.75 6.20
N LYS A 75 -5.33 -0.33 5.98
CA LYS A 75 -4.67 -0.29 4.66
C LYS A 75 -3.89 -1.57 4.36
N LEU A 76 -3.43 -2.27 5.39
CA LEU A 76 -2.73 -3.53 5.26
C LEU A 76 -3.74 -4.66 4.99
N PRO A 77 -3.39 -5.62 4.10
CA PRO A 77 -4.23 -6.78 3.82
C PRO A 77 -4.37 -7.71 5.02
#